data_AF-A0A1B0GJ52-F1
#
_entry.id   AF-A0A1B0GJ52-F1
#
_cell.length_a   1.000
_cell.length_b   1.000
_cell.length_c   1.000
_cell.angle_alpha   90.00
_cell.angle_beta   90.00
_cell.angle_gamma   90.00
#
_symmetry.space_group_name_H-M   'P 1'
#
loop_
_entity.id
_entity.type
_entity.pdbx_description
1 polymer ?
#
loop_
_entity_poly.entity_id
_entity_poly.type
_entity_poly.pdbx_seq_one_letter_code
_entity_poly.pdbx_strand_id
1 'polypeptide(L)'
;MRQIFLFVSFLAVVAPTFAATDTFFCYFATWATYRNGNGKVDVEDIDPNLCTHVIYTFVGLTSSGDVNLLDSWYDISLGGFSRFMNLKKQNPNLKLMVAMGGWNEGSTTYSNVANSPSLRAAMVSNVVAFCKRYGFDGFDLDWEYPGLRGGASTDRAAFIELLKDLRTRFNSEGLILTTAVGASAHFLSSSYNAAEMAKYCHYILLMTYDLRSAYDGATGQNAPLYASSKESSGVSTYNVDAAVKAWIGAGADPARLVLGIPLYGKSFTLASSATNGLGARTTGPGPIGPYTQDPGTLNYIEICEKQQQGGWTTVWDNDQKVPYTYKGTEWIGYDNVESVKIKVDYAKSYNLGGVMIYSLEQDDIRGVCGGGKYPLMTAIKNSLGSSSGGGNPTTTTTTQTTTTTKGTTTTTTKGTTTTTRGTTTTTTPAPSPGGSVCQKTGYARDPNNCSLFYMCENNQYGGFKETKFDCKTLCFDLTKNVCNYCNQVSC
;
A
#
# COMPACT_ATOMS: atom_id res chain seq x y z
N MET A 1 -22.64 46.80 -58.77
CA MET A 1 -22.78 46.38 -57.36
C MET A 1 -22.55 44.88 -57.27
N ARG A 2 -21.38 44.43 -56.81
CA ARG A 2 -21.10 43.01 -56.51
C ARG A 2 -21.08 42.88 -54.99
N GLN A 3 -22.08 42.20 -54.42
CA GLN A 3 -22.12 41.87 -52.99
C GLN A 3 -21.24 40.66 -52.74
N ILE A 4 -20.22 40.83 -51.90
CA ILE A 4 -19.38 39.76 -51.37
C ILE A 4 -20.05 39.26 -50.09
N PHE A 5 -20.51 38.01 -50.09
CA PHE A 5 -20.98 37.33 -48.89
C PHE A 5 -19.77 36.75 -48.15
N LEU A 6 -19.46 37.31 -46.98
CA LEU A 6 -18.49 36.77 -46.03
C LEU A 6 -19.16 35.65 -45.22
N PHE A 7 -18.77 34.40 -45.48
CA PHE A 7 -19.10 33.27 -44.62
C PHE A 7 -18.16 33.27 -43.42
N VAL A 8 -18.68 33.64 -42.25
CA VAL A 8 -17.98 33.48 -40.96
C VAL A 8 -18.23 32.05 -40.47
N SER A 9 -17.23 31.20 -40.61
CA SER A 9 -17.22 29.86 -40.02
C SER A 9 -17.00 29.97 -38.51
N PHE A 10 -18.05 29.76 -37.71
CA PHE A 10 -17.92 29.56 -36.26
C PHE A 10 -17.31 28.18 -36.01
N LEU A 11 -16.01 28.12 -35.68
CA LEU A 11 -15.44 26.94 -35.03
C LEU A 11 -16.05 26.85 -33.63
N ALA A 12 -17.00 25.93 -33.43
CA ALA A 12 -17.43 25.54 -32.10
C ALA A 12 -16.24 24.81 -31.43
N VAL A 13 -15.54 25.50 -30.54
CA VAL A 13 -14.61 24.86 -29.60
C VAL A 13 -15.47 24.07 -28.64
N VAL A 14 -15.65 22.78 -28.93
CA VAL A 14 -16.16 21.82 -27.96
C VAL A 14 -15.05 21.65 -26.94
N ALA A 15 -15.08 22.44 -25.87
CA ALA A 15 -14.27 22.15 -24.71
C ALA A 15 -14.71 20.77 -24.21
N PRO A 16 -13.83 19.75 -24.13
CA PRO A 16 -14.18 18.52 -23.48
C PRO A 16 -14.58 18.87 -22.04
N THR A 17 -15.84 18.61 -21.69
CA THR A 17 -16.27 18.54 -20.31
C THR A 17 -15.59 17.31 -19.73
N PHE A 18 -14.35 17.47 -19.24
CA PHE A 18 -13.72 16.45 -18.40
C PHE A 18 -14.66 16.23 -17.23
N ALA A 19 -15.09 14.98 -17.03
CA ALA A 19 -15.94 14.71 -15.89
C ALA A 19 -15.08 14.91 -14.63
N ALA A 20 -15.73 15.26 -13.54
CA ALA A 20 -15.03 15.73 -12.36
C ALA A 20 -14.09 14.69 -11.70
N THR A 21 -14.04 13.43 -12.19
CA THR A 21 -13.24 12.31 -11.64
C THR A 21 -12.96 11.27 -12.74
N ASP A 22 -12.01 11.54 -13.63
CA ASP A 22 -11.71 10.68 -14.82
C ASP A 22 -10.53 9.72 -14.63
N THR A 23 -9.79 9.84 -13.51
CA THR A 23 -8.59 9.01 -13.29
C THR A 23 -8.76 7.98 -12.17
N PHE A 24 -8.22 6.79 -12.44
CA PHE A 24 -8.08 5.70 -11.49
C PHE A 24 -6.62 5.22 -11.50
N PHE A 25 -5.89 5.54 -10.42
CA PHE A 25 -4.50 5.15 -10.18
C PHE A 25 -4.46 3.88 -9.34
N CYS A 26 -3.63 2.91 -9.73
CA CYS A 26 -3.50 1.64 -9.03
C CYS A 26 -2.03 1.35 -8.74
N TYR A 27 -1.64 1.36 -7.47
CA TYR A 27 -0.32 0.88 -7.09
C TYR A 27 -0.23 -0.64 -7.23
N PHE A 28 0.90 -1.11 -7.75
CA PHE A 28 1.30 -2.51 -7.78
C PHE A 28 2.53 -2.71 -6.90
N ALA A 29 2.38 -3.45 -5.81
CA ALA A 29 3.51 -3.83 -4.97
C ALA A 29 4.27 -5.02 -5.57
N THR A 30 5.48 -4.81 -6.07
CA THR A 30 6.22 -5.87 -6.78
C THR A 30 6.60 -7.03 -5.88
N TRP A 31 6.79 -6.78 -4.59
CA TRP A 31 7.08 -7.82 -3.59
C TRP A 31 5.92 -8.80 -3.39
N ALA A 32 4.73 -8.51 -3.90
CA ALA A 32 3.61 -9.45 -3.92
C ALA A 32 3.91 -10.73 -4.71
N THR A 33 4.86 -10.68 -5.65
CA THR A 33 5.33 -11.85 -6.41
C THR A 33 5.91 -12.95 -5.51
N TYR A 34 6.39 -12.56 -4.32
CA TYR A 34 7.01 -13.45 -3.34
C TYR A 34 6.06 -13.96 -2.26
N ARG A 35 4.80 -13.49 -2.25
CA ARG A 35 3.79 -14.00 -1.32
C ARG A 35 3.41 -15.43 -1.69
N ASN A 36 2.78 -16.13 -0.75
CA ASN A 36 2.32 -17.50 -0.92
C ASN A 36 0.81 -17.56 -1.24
N GLY A 37 0.39 -18.66 -1.86
CA GLY A 37 -1.03 -18.97 -2.07
C GLY A 37 -1.80 -17.86 -2.80
N ASN A 38 -2.99 -17.53 -2.31
CA ASN A 38 -3.84 -16.49 -2.92
C ASN A 38 -3.26 -15.09 -2.81
N GLY A 39 -2.26 -14.86 -1.95
CA GLY A 39 -1.55 -13.60 -1.83
C GLY A 39 -0.50 -13.37 -2.92
N LYS A 40 -0.07 -14.40 -3.64
CA LYS A 40 0.91 -14.26 -4.73
C LYS A 40 0.29 -13.50 -5.90
N VAL A 41 0.90 -12.40 -6.31
CA VAL A 41 0.44 -11.61 -7.46
C VAL A 41 1.65 -11.17 -8.26
N ASP A 42 1.67 -11.52 -9.55
CA ASP A 42 2.71 -11.10 -10.48
C ASP A 42 2.12 -10.15 -11.54
N VAL A 43 2.97 -9.57 -12.38
CA VAL A 43 2.57 -8.61 -13.42
C VAL A 43 1.46 -9.15 -14.33
N GLU A 44 1.52 -10.43 -14.70
CA GLU A 44 0.54 -11.07 -15.59
C GLU A 44 -0.85 -11.21 -14.97
N ASP A 45 -0.95 -11.12 -13.64
CA ASP A 45 -2.25 -11.15 -12.98
C ASP A 45 -3.00 -9.82 -13.16
N ILE A 46 -2.30 -8.71 -13.41
CA ILE A 46 -2.89 -7.37 -13.53
C ILE A 46 -3.84 -7.29 -14.74
N ASP A 47 -5.12 -7.00 -14.49
CA ASP A 47 -6.07 -6.65 -15.55
C ASP A 47 -5.83 -5.22 -16.05
N PRO A 48 -5.33 -5.03 -17.28
CA PRO A 48 -4.93 -3.73 -17.80
C PRO A 48 -6.11 -2.82 -18.15
N ASN A 49 -7.35 -3.29 -18.01
CA ASN A 49 -8.56 -2.51 -18.28
C ASN A 49 -9.21 -1.97 -17.01
N LEU A 50 -8.73 -2.32 -15.81
CA LEU A 50 -9.35 -1.83 -14.57
C LEU A 50 -8.99 -0.37 -14.28
N CYS A 51 -7.72 -0.03 -14.44
CA CYS A 51 -7.16 1.26 -14.06
C CYS A 51 -6.84 2.10 -15.30
N THR A 52 -6.78 3.42 -15.10
CA THR A 52 -6.25 4.34 -16.12
C THR A 52 -4.73 4.45 -16.05
N HIS A 53 -4.19 4.33 -14.83
CA HIS A 53 -2.77 4.40 -14.52
C HIS A 53 -2.43 3.24 -13.57
N VAL A 54 -1.36 2.51 -13.85
CA VAL A 54 -0.79 1.52 -12.92
C VAL A 54 0.62 1.97 -12.56
N ILE A 55 0.92 2.02 -11.27
CA ILE A 55 2.18 2.52 -10.73
C ILE A 55 2.97 1.33 -10.17
N TYR A 56 4.11 1.04 -10.79
CA TYR A 56 5.04 0.00 -10.37
C TYR A 56 5.84 0.46 -9.15
N THR A 57 5.80 -0.28 -8.05
CA THR A 57 6.44 0.11 -6.78
C THR A 57 7.44 -0.93 -6.29
N PHE A 58 8.66 -0.58 -5.88
CA PHE A 58 9.30 0.74 -5.90
C PHE A 58 10.70 0.63 -6.52
N VAL A 59 11.17 1.75 -7.07
CA VAL A 59 12.60 2.02 -7.18
C VAL A 59 13.02 2.91 -6.00
N GLY A 60 14.30 2.96 -5.68
CA GLY A 60 14.85 3.81 -4.63
C GLY A 60 15.67 4.97 -5.16
N LEU A 61 16.30 5.71 -4.25
CA LEU A 61 17.17 6.86 -4.55
C LEU A 61 18.56 6.66 -3.95
N THR A 62 19.61 6.85 -4.76
CA THR A 62 20.99 6.89 -4.23
C THR A 62 21.36 8.29 -3.75
N SER A 63 22.42 8.39 -2.93
CA SER A 63 22.96 9.68 -2.47
C SER A 63 23.54 10.55 -3.59
N SER A 64 23.86 9.97 -4.75
CA SER A 64 24.28 10.68 -5.96
C SER A 64 23.11 11.19 -6.82
N GLY A 65 21.87 10.88 -6.44
CA GLY A 65 20.69 11.21 -7.24
C GLY A 65 20.44 10.22 -8.38
N ASP A 66 20.90 8.97 -8.29
CA ASP A 66 20.59 7.93 -9.27
C ASP A 66 19.35 7.13 -8.84
N VAL A 67 18.66 6.53 -9.81
CA VAL A 67 17.59 5.57 -9.56
C VAL A 67 18.21 4.27 -9.05
N ASN A 68 17.84 3.85 -7.85
CA ASN A 68 18.28 2.59 -7.23
C ASN A 68 17.27 1.46 -7.54
N LEU A 69 17.75 0.30 -7.99
CA LEU A 69 16.90 -0.87 -8.16
C LEU A 69 16.83 -1.64 -6.83
N LEU A 70 15.65 -1.67 -6.22
CA LEU A 70 15.45 -2.35 -4.94
C LEU A 70 15.41 -3.88 -5.12
N ASP A 71 14.99 -4.36 -6.29
CA ASP A 71 15.00 -5.77 -6.65
C ASP A 71 15.42 -5.99 -8.11
N SER A 72 16.72 -5.84 -8.37
CA SER A 72 17.28 -6.06 -9.72
C SER A 72 17.05 -7.47 -10.27
N TRP A 73 16.84 -8.46 -9.40
CA TRP A 73 16.55 -9.82 -9.82
C TRP A 73 15.17 -9.88 -10.49
N TYR A 74 14.13 -9.41 -9.81
CA TYR A 74 12.79 -9.36 -10.38
C TYR A 74 12.67 -8.34 -11.52
N ASP A 75 13.14 -7.12 -11.29
CA ASP A 75 12.96 -5.99 -12.20
C ASP A 75 13.65 -6.20 -13.55
N ILE A 76 14.89 -6.73 -13.53
CA ILE A 76 15.75 -6.88 -14.70
C ILE A 76 15.91 -8.33 -15.12
N SER A 77 16.36 -9.20 -14.20
CA SER A 77 16.75 -10.56 -14.57
C SER A 77 15.54 -11.43 -14.95
N LEU A 78 14.40 -11.22 -14.28
CA LEU A 78 13.10 -11.80 -14.64
C LEU A 78 12.27 -10.88 -15.56
N GLY A 79 12.85 -9.75 -15.98
CA GLY A 79 12.23 -8.82 -16.91
C GLY A 79 10.97 -8.14 -16.37
N GLY A 80 10.82 -7.97 -15.05
CA GLY A 80 9.67 -7.32 -14.41
C GLY A 80 9.21 -6.05 -15.11
N PHE A 81 10.13 -5.12 -15.44
CA PHE A 81 9.78 -3.90 -16.19
C PHE A 81 9.26 -4.18 -17.60
N SER A 82 9.91 -5.09 -18.34
CA SER A 82 9.51 -5.44 -19.71
C SER A 82 8.15 -6.14 -19.74
N ARG A 83 7.91 -7.06 -18.80
CA ARG A 83 6.62 -7.73 -18.60
C ARG A 83 5.55 -6.70 -18.24
N PHE A 84 5.86 -5.74 -17.37
CA PHE A 84 4.92 -4.69 -16.98
C PHE A 84 4.54 -3.82 -18.17
N MET A 85 5.52 -3.40 -19.00
CA MET A 85 5.24 -2.67 -20.24
C MET A 85 4.37 -3.44 -21.23
N ASN A 86 4.43 -4.78 -21.25
CA ASN A 86 3.62 -5.60 -22.14
C ASN A 86 2.10 -5.53 -21.83
N LEU A 87 1.69 -5.00 -20.67
CA LEU A 87 0.27 -4.74 -20.38
C LEU A 87 -0.36 -3.80 -21.41
N LYS A 88 0.42 -2.88 -22.01
CA LYS A 88 -0.03 -2.00 -23.10
C LYS A 88 -0.42 -2.74 -24.37
N LYS A 89 0.03 -3.99 -24.58
CA LYS A 89 -0.41 -4.81 -25.72
C LYS A 89 -1.89 -5.19 -25.61
N GLN A 90 -2.41 -5.26 -24.38
CA GLN A 90 -3.81 -5.55 -24.11
C GLN A 90 -4.65 -4.28 -24.02
N ASN A 91 -4.09 -3.20 -23.45
CA ASN A 91 -4.73 -1.89 -23.41
C ASN A 91 -3.72 -0.78 -23.76
N PRO A 92 -3.66 -0.31 -25.02
CA PRO A 92 -2.74 0.73 -25.45
C PRO A 92 -2.95 2.10 -24.78
N ASN A 93 -4.13 2.34 -24.18
CA ASN A 93 -4.44 3.59 -23.50
C ASN A 93 -3.95 3.62 -22.05
N LEU A 94 -3.59 2.46 -21.48
CA LEU A 94 -3.11 2.33 -20.11
C LEU A 94 -1.81 3.11 -19.92
N LYS A 95 -1.75 3.92 -18.86
CA LYS A 95 -0.52 4.59 -18.44
C LYS A 95 0.21 3.72 -17.43
N LEU A 96 1.47 3.44 -17.71
CA LEU A 96 2.34 2.63 -16.86
C LEU A 96 3.42 3.54 -16.28
N MET A 97 3.42 3.67 -14.97
CA MET A 97 4.29 4.58 -14.23
C MET A 97 5.18 3.80 -13.27
N VAL A 98 6.20 4.46 -12.73
CA VAL A 98 7.07 3.92 -11.67
C VAL A 98 7.13 4.89 -10.50
N ALA A 99 7.04 4.37 -9.27
CA ALA A 99 7.20 5.16 -8.07
C ALA A 99 8.59 5.00 -7.45
N MET A 100 9.12 6.10 -6.91
CA MET A 100 10.33 6.12 -6.12
C MET A 100 10.04 6.49 -4.67
N GLY A 101 10.55 5.71 -3.72
CA GLY A 101 10.39 5.98 -2.29
C GLY A 101 9.61 4.88 -1.58
N GLY A 102 8.53 5.28 -0.92
CA GLY A 102 7.76 4.45 -0.01
C GLY A 102 8.40 4.36 1.38
N TRP A 103 7.61 3.87 2.33
CA TRP A 103 7.97 3.83 3.75
C TRP A 103 9.39 3.30 4.05
N ASN A 104 9.80 2.19 3.44
CA ASN A 104 11.06 1.50 3.77
C ASN A 104 12.34 2.22 3.30
N GLU A 105 12.24 3.11 2.31
CA GLU A 105 13.38 3.87 1.78
C GLU A 105 13.85 4.98 2.75
N GLY A 106 13.01 5.35 3.72
CA GLY A 106 13.32 6.42 4.67
C GLY A 106 13.29 7.82 4.03
N SER A 107 13.85 8.81 4.73
CA SER A 107 13.74 10.23 4.33
C SER A 107 15.09 10.93 4.19
N THR A 108 16.15 10.45 4.84
CA THR A 108 17.45 11.15 4.88
C THR A 108 18.10 11.32 3.51
N THR A 109 18.10 10.28 2.66
CA THR A 109 18.66 10.39 1.30
C THR A 109 17.89 11.40 0.44
N TYR A 110 16.55 11.35 0.52
CA TYR A 110 15.65 12.27 -0.18
C TYR A 110 15.87 13.71 0.26
N SER A 111 15.97 13.96 1.57
CA SER A 111 16.34 15.25 2.16
C SER A 111 17.67 15.77 1.58
N ASN A 112 18.73 14.95 1.61
CA ASN A 112 20.05 15.37 1.12
C ASN A 112 20.05 15.72 -0.37
N VAL A 113 19.37 14.91 -1.19
CA VAL A 113 19.28 15.14 -2.65
C VAL A 113 18.43 16.38 -2.93
N ALA A 114 17.24 16.50 -2.32
CA ALA A 114 16.33 17.62 -2.52
C ALA A 114 16.94 18.97 -2.09
N ASN A 115 17.76 19.00 -1.03
CA ASN A 115 18.36 20.25 -0.56
C ASN A 115 19.63 20.66 -1.35
N SER A 116 20.11 19.85 -2.29
CA SER A 116 21.28 20.17 -3.12
C SER A 116 20.86 20.43 -4.57
N PRO A 117 21.04 21.65 -5.11
CA PRO A 117 20.69 21.94 -6.51
C PRO A 117 21.37 21.03 -7.53
N SER A 118 22.62 20.63 -7.30
CA SER A 118 23.34 19.74 -8.21
C SER A 118 22.82 18.30 -8.14
N LEU A 119 22.51 17.79 -6.95
CA LEU A 119 21.95 16.43 -6.79
C LEU A 119 20.50 16.36 -7.27
N ARG A 120 19.69 17.41 -7.08
CA ARG A 120 18.37 17.55 -7.70
C ARG A 120 18.44 17.48 -9.21
N ALA A 121 19.34 18.25 -9.82
CA ALA A 121 19.52 18.23 -11.27
C ALA A 121 19.94 16.84 -11.77
N ALA A 122 20.83 16.16 -11.04
CA ALA A 122 21.21 14.77 -11.32
C ALA A 122 20.00 13.82 -11.23
N MET A 123 19.23 13.88 -10.13
CA MET A 123 18.00 13.10 -9.94
C MET A 123 17.02 13.29 -11.09
N VAL A 124 16.72 14.52 -11.47
CA VAL A 124 15.79 14.82 -12.56
C VAL A 124 16.28 14.22 -13.87
N SER A 125 17.56 14.37 -14.20
CA SER A 125 18.16 13.80 -15.42
C SER A 125 18.08 12.28 -15.42
N ASN A 126 18.42 11.65 -14.29
CA ASN A 126 18.48 10.20 -14.13
C ASN A 126 17.09 9.56 -14.15
N VAL A 127 16.10 10.16 -13.50
CA VAL A 127 14.70 9.71 -13.54
C VAL A 127 14.15 9.75 -14.97
N VAL A 128 14.43 10.82 -15.73
CA VAL A 128 14.01 10.91 -17.13
C VAL A 128 14.68 9.85 -17.98
N ALA A 129 16.00 9.68 -17.84
CA ALA A 129 16.73 8.64 -18.56
C ALA A 129 16.18 7.24 -18.24
N PHE A 130 15.85 6.98 -16.97
CA PHE A 130 15.24 5.74 -16.52
C PHE A 130 13.86 5.50 -17.14
N CYS A 131 12.97 6.50 -17.07
CA CYS A 131 11.63 6.40 -17.65
C CYS A 131 11.69 6.11 -19.16
N LYS A 132 12.55 6.81 -19.89
CA LYS A 132 12.75 6.61 -21.33
C LYS A 132 13.35 5.24 -21.65
N ARG A 133 14.32 4.78 -20.86
CA ARG A 133 14.96 3.49 -21.05
C ARG A 133 13.98 2.32 -20.95
N TYR A 134 13.04 2.40 -20.00
CA TYR A 134 12.08 1.32 -19.74
C TYR A 134 10.68 1.57 -20.30
N GLY A 135 10.40 2.74 -20.88
CA GLY A 135 9.13 3.05 -21.55
C GLY A 135 7.99 3.48 -20.62
N PHE A 136 8.30 3.93 -19.41
CA PHE A 136 7.31 4.44 -18.47
C PHE A 136 6.70 5.77 -18.98
N ASP A 137 5.38 5.92 -18.82
CA ASP A 137 4.63 7.13 -19.19
C ASP A 137 4.73 8.24 -18.13
N GLY A 138 5.27 7.92 -16.96
CA GLY A 138 5.35 8.86 -15.86
C GLY A 138 6.07 8.30 -14.64
N PHE A 139 6.25 9.20 -13.69
CA PHE A 139 6.96 8.97 -12.45
C PHE A 139 6.17 9.53 -11.29
N ASP A 140 6.20 8.78 -10.20
CA ASP A 140 5.54 9.09 -8.95
C ASP A 140 6.58 9.22 -7.85
N LEU A 141 6.53 10.35 -7.12
CA LEU A 141 7.48 10.63 -6.04
C LEU A 141 6.82 10.39 -4.69
N ASP A 142 7.23 9.31 -4.03
CA ASP A 142 6.66 8.83 -2.76
C ASP A 142 7.66 9.04 -1.63
N TRP A 143 8.10 10.29 -1.47
CA TRP A 143 8.97 10.66 -0.35
C TRP A 143 8.16 10.72 0.94
N GLU A 144 8.43 9.78 1.85
CA GLU A 144 7.78 9.71 3.16
C GLU A 144 8.72 10.10 4.32
N TYR A 145 8.70 11.33 4.86
CA TYR A 145 8.05 12.53 4.34
C TYR A 145 9.03 13.70 4.44
N PRO A 146 8.93 14.74 3.57
CA PRO A 146 9.74 15.94 3.67
C PRO A 146 9.73 16.52 5.09
N GLY A 147 10.91 16.69 5.70
CA GLY A 147 11.08 17.26 7.04
C GLY A 147 10.75 16.33 8.21
N LEU A 148 10.45 15.06 7.94
CA LEU A 148 10.20 14.03 8.94
C LEU A 148 11.13 12.82 8.70
N ARG A 149 11.13 11.88 9.65
CA ARG A 149 11.84 10.58 9.55
C ARG A 149 13.34 10.71 9.20
N GLY A 150 14.00 11.72 9.76
CA GLY A 150 15.41 12.02 9.50
C GLY A 150 15.66 13.05 8.39
N GLY A 151 14.62 13.70 7.87
CA GLY A 151 14.70 14.87 6.99
C GLY A 151 14.87 16.19 7.74
N ALA A 152 15.16 17.26 7.00
CA ALA A 152 15.40 18.62 7.52
C ALA A 152 14.17 19.53 7.36
N SER A 153 14.04 20.57 8.20
CA SER A 153 12.92 21.52 8.06
C SER A 153 12.91 22.28 6.73
N THR A 154 14.06 22.40 6.06
CA THR A 154 14.21 22.99 4.73
C THR A 154 13.61 22.12 3.62
N ASP A 155 13.33 20.85 3.89
CA ASP A 155 12.74 19.89 2.95
C ASP A 155 11.41 20.38 2.39
N ARG A 156 10.60 21.06 3.20
CA ARG A 156 9.29 21.60 2.76
C ARG A 156 9.44 22.53 1.56
N ALA A 157 10.50 23.36 1.52
CA ALA A 157 10.80 24.23 0.38
C ALA A 157 11.55 23.47 -0.73
N ALA A 158 12.51 22.64 -0.35
CA ALA A 158 13.32 21.85 -1.28
C ALA A 158 12.48 20.88 -2.12
N PHE A 159 11.41 20.33 -1.54
CA PHE A 159 10.46 19.46 -2.21
C PHE A 159 9.72 20.20 -3.34
N ILE A 160 9.35 21.47 -3.14
CA ILE A 160 8.74 22.30 -4.19
C ILE A 160 9.73 22.55 -5.33
N GLU A 161 10.99 22.86 -5.02
CA GLU A 161 12.02 23.03 -6.06
C GLU A 161 12.26 21.72 -6.84
N LEU A 162 12.28 20.57 -6.16
CA LEU A 162 12.39 19.27 -6.83
C LEU A 162 11.18 19.00 -7.76
N LEU A 163 9.95 19.25 -7.31
CA LEU A 163 8.75 19.08 -8.13
C LEU A 163 8.75 20.02 -9.34
N LYS A 164 9.21 21.25 -9.17
CA LYS A 164 9.37 22.23 -10.25
C LYS A 164 10.42 21.78 -11.26
N ASP A 165 11.58 21.30 -10.82
CA ASP A 165 12.64 20.81 -11.69
C ASP A 165 12.17 19.58 -12.50
N LEU A 166 11.52 18.63 -11.83
CA LEU A 166 10.89 17.46 -12.47
C LEU A 166 9.85 17.90 -13.51
N ARG A 167 8.88 18.74 -13.13
CA ARG A 167 7.81 19.17 -14.02
C ARG A 167 8.33 19.89 -15.26
N THR A 168 9.33 20.76 -15.08
CA THR A 168 9.96 21.49 -16.19
C THR A 168 10.53 20.53 -17.21
N ARG A 169 11.25 19.50 -16.75
CA ARG A 169 11.85 18.51 -17.64
C ARG A 169 10.80 17.58 -18.27
N PHE A 170 9.82 17.13 -17.48
CA PHE A 170 8.81 16.18 -17.89
C PHE A 170 7.87 16.71 -18.97
N ASN A 171 7.53 18.01 -18.94
CA ASN A 171 6.74 18.65 -19.99
C ASN A 171 7.35 18.44 -21.38
N SER A 172 8.68 18.49 -21.49
CA SER A 172 9.38 18.29 -22.77
C SER A 172 9.52 16.82 -23.20
N GLU A 173 9.28 15.87 -22.27
CA GLU A 173 9.37 14.42 -22.53
C GLU A 173 7.98 13.76 -22.61
N GLY A 174 6.91 14.49 -22.33
CA GLY A 174 5.55 13.95 -22.26
C GLY A 174 5.32 13.01 -21.07
N LEU A 175 6.12 13.13 -20.00
CA LEU A 175 6.00 12.30 -18.80
C LEU A 175 4.98 12.88 -17.80
N ILE A 176 4.18 11.99 -17.21
CA ILE A 176 3.27 12.31 -16.11
C ILE A 176 4.08 12.41 -14.81
N LEU A 177 3.74 13.39 -13.98
CA LEU A 177 4.33 13.59 -12.65
C LEU A 177 3.23 13.53 -11.61
N THR A 178 3.35 12.58 -10.70
CA THR A 178 2.51 12.45 -9.51
C THR A 178 3.35 12.40 -8.24
N THR A 179 2.71 12.50 -7.09
CA THR A 179 3.36 12.31 -5.79
C THR A 179 2.35 11.78 -4.79
N ALA A 180 2.68 10.69 -4.09
CA ALA A 180 1.96 10.28 -2.90
C ALA A 180 2.30 11.18 -1.71
N VAL A 181 1.28 11.57 -0.96
CA VAL A 181 1.43 12.49 0.18
C VAL A 181 0.67 12.02 1.40
N GLY A 182 1.25 12.24 2.57
CA GLY A 182 0.56 12.10 3.85
C GLY A 182 -0.65 13.05 3.89
N ALA A 183 -1.85 12.49 4.09
CA ALA A 183 -3.08 13.25 3.86
C ALA A 183 -3.52 14.12 5.05
N SER A 184 -3.14 13.76 6.28
CA SER A 184 -3.60 14.46 7.48
C SER A 184 -3.05 15.90 7.56
N ALA A 185 -3.76 16.76 8.30
CA ALA A 185 -3.35 18.15 8.53
C ALA A 185 -1.94 18.27 9.15
N HIS A 186 -1.51 17.27 9.93
CA HIS A 186 -0.16 17.21 10.48
C HIS A 186 0.88 17.20 9.36
N PHE A 187 0.80 16.25 8.43
CA PHE A 187 1.73 16.15 7.30
C PHE A 187 1.65 17.37 6.38
N LEU A 188 0.45 17.90 6.15
CA LEU A 188 0.26 19.13 5.39
C LEU A 188 1.01 20.31 6.01
N SER A 189 0.95 20.45 7.34
CA SER A 189 1.62 21.54 8.07
C SER A 189 3.15 21.39 8.15
N SER A 190 3.67 20.16 8.21
CA SER A 190 5.11 19.90 8.37
C SER A 190 5.84 19.77 7.02
N SER A 191 5.22 19.11 6.03
CA SER A 191 5.93 18.63 4.84
C SER A 191 5.56 19.36 3.54
N TYR A 192 4.36 19.95 3.44
CA TYR A 192 3.80 20.28 2.12
C TYR A 192 3.29 21.72 1.97
N ASN A 193 3.58 22.33 0.81
CA ASN A 193 2.89 23.53 0.34
C ASN A 193 1.91 23.15 -0.77
N ALA A 194 0.65 22.87 -0.39
CA ALA A 194 -0.40 22.40 -1.29
C ALA A 194 -0.60 23.29 -2.53
N ALA A 195 -0.65 24.60 -2.35
CA ALA A 195 -0.83 25.55 -3.45
C ALA A 195 0.33 25.54 -4.46
N GLU A 196 1.58 25.40 -4.00
CA GLU A 196 2.74 25.28 -4.90
C GLU A 196 2.80 23.90 -5.56
N MET A 197 2.52 22.82 -4.83
CA MET A 197 2.48 21.47 -5.39
C MET A 197 1.46 21.38 -6.52
N ALA A 198 0.29 21.99 -6.34
CA ALA A 198 -0.76 22.08 -7.35
C ALA A 198 -0.39 22.94 -8.57
N LYS A 199 0.82 23.49 -8.68
CA LYS A 199 1.33 24.08 -9.93
C LYS A 199 2.12 23.05 -10.73
N TYR A 200 2.88 22.18 -10.05
CA TYR A 200 3.87 21.32 -10.67
C TYR A 200 3.39 19.88 -10.88
N CYS A 201 2.63 19.30 -9.95
CA CYS A 201 2.10 17.94 -10.08
C CYS A 201 0.95 17.91 -11.10
N HIS A 202 0.87 16.84 -11.89
CA HIS A 202 -0.36 16.56 -12.65
C HIS A 202 -1.46 16.13 -11.69
N TYR A 203 -1.12 15.21 -10.79
CA TYR A 203 -1.99 14.77 -9.70
C TYR A 203 -1.21 14.63 -8.39
N ILE A 204 -1.91 14.83 -7.27
CA ILE A 204 -1.42 14.68 -5.89
C ILE A 204 -2.25 13.56 -5.27
N LEU A 205 -1.59 12.45 -4.92
CA LEU A 205 -2.22 11.21 -4.51
C LEU A 205 -2.30 11.19 -2.98
N LEU A 206 -3.46 11.55 -2.44
CA LEU A 206 -3.64 11.66 -0.99
C LEU A 206 -3.71 10.26 -0.38
N MET A 207 -2.76 9.92 0.49
CA MET A 207 -2.79 8.68 1.27
C MET A 207 -3.79 8.80 2.43
N THR A 208 -5.08 8.82 2.11
CA THR A 208 -6.20 8.96 3.05
C THR A 208 -6.57 7.64 3.76
N TYR A 209 -5.54 6.94 4.22
CA TYR A 209 -5.56 5.68 4.94
C TYR A 209 -4.43 5.66 5.98
N ASP A 210 -4.28 4.57 6.73
CA ASP A 210 -3.41 4.51 7.92
C ASP A 210 -3.73 5.60 8.94
N LEU A 211 -4.98 6.04 9.00
CA LEU A 211 -5.43 7.14 9.86
C LEU A 211 -5.54 6.71 11.32
N ARG A 212 -5.54 5.40 11.58
CA ARG A 212 -5.53 4.78 12.90
C ARG A 212 -4.50 3.67 12.94
N SER A 213 -3.95 3.44 14.13
CA SER A 213 -2.85 2.51 14.33
C SER A 213 -3.14 1.54 15.45
N ALA A 214 -2.64 0.31 15.32
CA ALA A 214 -2.66 -0.69 16.39
C ALA A 214 -2.03 -0.19 17.71
N TYR A 215 -1.21 0.85 17.64
CA TYR A 215 -0.53 1.48 18.77
C TYR A 215 -1.33 2.60 19.44
N ASP A 216 -2.52 2.94 18.95
CA ASP A 216 -3.41 3.94 19.57
C ASP A 216 -3.96 3.48 20.93
N GLY A 217 -3.85 2.18 21.24
CA GLY A 217 -4.42 1.56 22.44
C GLY A 217 -5.94 1.40 22.41
N ALA A 218 -6.58 1.72 21.27
CA ALA A 218 -8.00 1.56 21.03
C ALA A 218 -8.28 1.19 19.57
N THR A 219 -9.39 0.49 19.31
CA THR A 219 -9.84 0.19 17.94
C THR A 219 -10.16 1.46 17.17
N GLY A 220 -9.86 1.44 15.88
CA GLY A 220 -10.07 2.55 14.96
C GLY A 220 -10.09 2.07 13.52
N GLN A 221 -10.90 2.71 12.70
CA GLN A 221 -10.98 2.40 11.27
C GLN A 221 -9.70 2.81 10.54
N ASN A 222 -9.28 2.04 9.54
CA ASN A 222 -8.10 2.37 8.72
C ASN A 222 -8.28 3.69 7.94
N ALA A 223 -9.44 3.84 7.30
CA ALA A 223 -9.76 4.98 6.45
C ALA A 223 -11.22 5.42 6.61
N PRO A 224 -11.63 5.91 7.80
CA PRO A 224 -13.00 6.40 8.00
C PRO A 224 -13.28 7.59 7.09
N LEU A 225 -14.45 7.62 6.43
CA LEU A 225 -14.82 8.73 5.54
C LEU A 225 -15.05 10.02 6.35
N TYR A 226 -15.79 9.91 7.45
CA TYR A 226 -16.13 11.00 8.36
C TYR A 226 -15.74 10.67 9.80
N ALA A 227 -15.76 11.69 10.66
CA ALA A 227 -15.66 11.51 12.10
C ALA A 227 -16.86 10.73 12.64
N SER A 228 -16.67 9.96 13.72
CA SER A 228 -17.78 9.34 14.45
C SER A 228 -18.17 10.15 15.68
N SER A 229 -19.45 10.12 16.05
CA SER A 229 -19.92 10.64 17.34
C SER A 229 -19.35 9.86 18.54
N LYS A 230 -18.74 8.70 18.30
CA LYS A 230 -18.12 7.82 19.31
C LYS A 230 -16.63 8.10 19.51
N GLU A 231 -16.03 8.96 18.69
CA GLU A 231 -14.62 9.32 18.81
C GLU A 231 -14.40 10.40 19.87
N SER A 232 -13.22 10.36 20.51
CA SER A 232 -12.78 11.46 21.36
C SER A 232 -12.37 12.67 20.51
N SER A 233 -12.45 13.87 21.07
CA SER A 233 -12.20 15.12 20.33
C SER A 233 -10.83 15.16 19.64
N GLY A 234 -9.79 14.58 20.25
CA GLY A 234 -8.42 14.58 19.75
C GLY A 234 -8.18 13.74 18.49
N VAL A 235 -9.09 12.82 18.12
CA VAL A 235 -8.95 11.97 16.92
C VAL A 235 -9.97 12.30 15.82
N SER A 236 -10.88 13.24 16.08
CA SER A 236 -11.99 13.58 15.18
C SER A 236 -11.57 14.13 13.81
N THR A 237 -10.31 14.51 13.61
CA THR A 237 -9.76 14.98 12.32
C THR A 237 -9.02 13.91 11.54
N TYR A 238 -8.87 12.69 12.08
CA TYR A 238 -8.22 11.56 11.41
C TYR A 238 -9.24 10.80 10.55
N ASN A 239 -9.82 11.50 9.57
CA ASN A 239 -10.73 10.94 8.58
C ASN A 239 -10.48 11.56 7.20
N VAL A 240 -11.02 10.90 6.17
CA VAL A 240 -10.86 11.29 4.76
C VAL A 240 -11.39 12.70 4.49
N ASP A 241 -12.58 13.04 4.99
CA ASP A 241 -13.21 14.35 4.75
C ASP A 241 -12.40 15.51 5.32
N ALA A 242 -11.92 15.37 6.56
CA ALA A 242 -11.05 16.35 7.19
C ALA A 242 -9.73 16.53 6.44
N ALA A 243 -9.12 15.44 5.96
CA ALA A 243 -7.90 15.50 5.16
C ALA A 243 -8.14 16.23 3.82
N VAL A 244 -9.15 15.84 3.05
CA VAL A 244 -9.48 16.47 1.76
C VAL A 244 -9.80 17.96 1.93
N LYS A 245 -10.61 18.33 2.93
CA LYS A 245 -10.91 19.74 3.25
C LYS A 245 -9.67 20.52 3.63
N ALA A 246 -8.73 19.92 4.39
CA ALA A 246 -7.50 20.58 4.77
C ALA A 246 -6.62 20.90 3.55
N TRP A 247 -6.48 19.95 2.61
CA TRP A 247 -5.71 20.16 1.37
C TRP A 247 -6.33 21.22 0.47
N ILE A 248 -7.65 21.18 0.27
CA ILE A 248 -8.38 22.20 -0.50
C ILE A 248 -8.25 23.58 0.18
N GLY A 249 -8.46 23.63 1.51
CA GLY A 249 -8.33 24.86 2.30
C GLY A 249 -6.91 25.44 2.29
N ALA A 250 -5.88 24.60 2.10
CA ALA A 250 -4.48 25.01 1.91
C ALA A 250 -4.14 25.42 0.46
N GLY A 251 -5.12 25.46 -0.43
CA GLY A 251 -4.99 25.98 -1.79
C GLY A 251 -4.66 24.92 -2.86
N ALA A 252 -4.79 23.62 -2.57
CA ALA A 252 -4.76 22.62 -3.64
C ALA A 252 -6.00 22.75 -4.53
N ASP A 253 -5.78 22.69 -5.84
CA ASP A 253 -6.85 22.55 -6.84
C ASP A 253 -7.50 21.17 -6.70
N PRO A 254 -8.82 21.06 -6.42
CA PRO A 254 -9.52 19.78 -6.32
C PRO A 254 -9.28 18.88 -7.54
N ALA A 255 -9.23 19.44 -8.75
CA ALA A 255 -9.01 18.67 -9.97
C ALA A 255 -7.62 18.01 -10.05
N ARG A 256 -6.67 18.42 -9.18
CA ARG A 256 -5.36 17.77 -9.04
C ARG A 256 -5.29 16.80 -7.87
N LEU A 257 -6.25 16.82 -6.95
CA LEU A 257 -6.28 15.89 -5.82
C LEU A 257 -6.88 14.55 -6.25
N VAL A 258 -6.24 13.46 -5.84
CA VAL A 258 -6.69 12.09 -6.08
C VAL A 258 -6.90 11.42 -4.73
N LEU A 259 -8.10 10.89 -4.50
CA LEU A 259 -8.47 10.29 -3.21
C LEU A 259 -7.92 8.86 -3.07
N GLY A 260 -7.10 8.60 -2.04
CA GLY A 260 -6.59 7.26 -1.74
C GLY A 260 -7.60 6.37 -1.03
N ILE A 261 -7.75 5.13 -1.51
CA ILE A 261 -8.63 4.09 -0.97
C ILE A 261 -7.78 2.85 -0.67
N PRO A 262 -7.70 2.38 0.59
CA PRO A 262 -6.92 1.19 0.91
C PRO A 262 -7.68 -0.07 0.50
N LEU A 263 -6.98 -1.05 -0.06
CA LEU A 263 -7.50 -2.42 -0.28
C LEU A 263 -7.05 -3.38 0.83
N TYR A 264 -6.79 -2.82 2.01
CA TYR A 264 -6.40 -3.51 3.23
C TYR A 264 -7.08 -2.86 4.46
N GLY A 265 -7.06 -3.58 5.58
CA GLY A 265 -7.55 -3.10 6.86
C GLY A 265 -6.45 -3.07 7.92
N LYS A 266 -6.74 -2.35 9.01
CA LYS A 266 -5.96 -2.40 10.25
C LYS A 266 -6.63 -3.32 11.25
N SER A 267 -5.84 -4.22 11.84
CA SER A 267 -6.29 -5.23 12.78
C SER A 267 -5.72 -5.01 14.17
N PHE A 268 -6.51 -5.39 15.17
CA PHE A 268 -6.25 -5.12 16.58
C PHE A 268 -6.57 -6.35 17.42
N THR A 269 -5.84 -6.52 18.51
CA THR A 269 -6.21 -7.44 19.58
C THR A 269 -6.96 -6.67 20.67
N LEU A 270 -8.24 -6.96 20.87
CA LEU A 270 -9.09 -6.39 21.91
C LEU A 270 -8.60 -6.83 23.30
N ALA A 271 -8.63 -5.93 24.27
CA ALA A 271 -8.39 -6.26 25.67
C ALA A 271 -9.50 -7.17 26.27
N SER A 272 -10.71 -7.11 25.70
CA SER A 272 -11.83 -7.98 26.06
C SER A 272 -12.75 -8.17 24.86
N SER A 273 -13.16 -9.40 24.57
CA SER A 273 -14.13 -9.72 23.52
C SER A 273 -15.54 -9.17 23.79
N ALA A 274 -15.84 -8.83 25.04
CA ALA A 274 -17.11 -8.22 25.44
C ALA A 274 -17.22 -6.75 25.00
N THR A 275 -16.10 -6.09 24.68
CA THR A 275 -16.04 -4.70 24.20
C THR A 275 -15.40 -4.67 22.81
N ASN A 276 -16.23 -4.64 21.77
CA ASN A 276 -15.82 -4.84 20.37
C ASN A 276 -16.29 -3.71 19.42
N GLY A 277 -16.75 -2.60 19.99
CA GLY A 277 -17.10 -1.39 19.23
C GLY A 277 -15.88 -0.57 18.81
N LEU A 278 -16.14 0.52 18.09
CA LEU A 278 -15.16 1.58 17.83
C LEU A 278 -14.67 2.19 19.15
N GLY A 279 -13.36 2.44 19.27
CA GLY A 279 -12.75 2.98 20.49
C GLY A 279 -12.59 1.97 21.63
N ALA A 280 -12.88 0.68 21.41
CA ALA A 280 -12.66 -0.36 22.40
C ALA A 280 -11.16 -0.52 22.69
N ARG A 281 -10.79 -0.76 23.95
CA ARG A 281 -9.39 -0.89 24.38
C ARG A 281 -8.71 -2.08 23.69
N THR A 282 -7.48 -1.88 23.24
CA THR A 282 -6.66 -2.89 22.58
C THR A 282 -5.38 -3.17 23.37
N THR A 283 -4.76 -4.33 23.14
CA THR A 283 -3.46 -4.71 23.71
C THR A 283 -2.33 -4.68 22.69
N GLY A 284 -2.63 -4.37 21.43
CA GLY A 284 -1.66 -4.29 20.35
C GLY A 284 -2.24 -4.72 19.00
N PRO A 285 -1.37 -5.01 18.01
CA PRO A 285 -1.78 -5.43 16.68
C PRO A 285 -2.59 -6.72 16.70
N GLY A 286 -3.47 -6.86 15.71
CA GLY A 286 -4.15 -8.13 15.44
C GLY A 286 -3.17 -9.18 14.92
N PRO A 287 -3.58 -10.45 14.89
CA PRO A 287 -2.74 -11.54 14.42
C PRO A 287 -2.29 -11.37 12.97
N ILE A 288 -1.11 -11.91 12.68
CA ILE A 288 -0.47 -11.87 11.36
C ILE A 288 -1.34 -12.61 10.34
N GLY A 289 -1.57 -11.97 9.18
CA GLY A 289 -2.24 -12.60 8.04
C GLY A 289 -1.39 -13.65 7.32
N PRO A 290 -2.00 -14.67 6.69
CA PRO A 290 -1.27 -15.74 6.01
C PRO A 290 -0.45 -15.29 4.80
N TYR A 291 -0.77 -14.13 4.22
CA TYR A 291 -0.18 -13.61 2.99
C TYR A 291 0.61 -12.33 3.21
N THR A 292 0.03 -11.36 3.93
CA THR A 292 0.65 -10.05 4.15
C THR A 292 1.84 -10.15 5.10
N GLN A 293 1.78 -11.09 6.04
CA GLN A 293 2.82 -11.34 7.05
C GLN A 293 3.19 -10.10 7.90
N ASP A 294 2.29 -9.11 8.00
CA ASP A 294 2.47 -7.88 8.77
C ASP A 294 1.50 -7.84 9.97
N PRO A 295 2.00 -7.79 11.23
CA PRO A 295 1.14 -7.67 12.41
C PRO A 295 0.30 -6.39 12.36
N GLY A 296 -1.02 -6.53 12.55
CA GLY A 296 -1.92 -5.38 12.57
C GLY A 296 -2.38 -4.90 11.20
N THR A 297 -2.02 -5.59 10.12
CA THR A 297 -2.47 -5.30 8.75
C THR A 297 -3.01 -6.57 8.10
N LEU A 298 -4.13 -6.47 7.39
CA LEU A 298 -4.69 -7.57 6.60
C LEU A 298 -5.17 -7.05 5.25
N ASN A 299 -4.77 -7.72 4.16
CA ASN A 299 -5.29 -7.43 2.82
C ASN A 299 -6.77 -7.81 2.71
N TYR A 300 -7.51 -7.19 1.80
CA TYR A 300 -8.94 -7.51 1.60
C TYR A 300 -9.17 -9.01 1.37
N ILE A 301 -8.30 -9.68 0.59
CA ILE A 301 -8.37 -11.13 0.39
C ILE A 301 -8.30 -11.93 1.70
N GLU A 302 -7.43 -11.54 2.65
CA GLU A 302 -7.31 -12.23 3.94
C GLU A 302 -8.53 -11.98 4.83
N ILE A 303 -9.10 -10.77 4.76
CA ILE A 303 -10.30 -10.38 5.51
C ILE A 303 -11.50 -11.18 5.00
N CYS A 304 -11.69 -11.28 3.69
CA CYS A 304 -12.84 -11.98 3.12
C CYS A 304 -12.73 -13.51 3.31
N GLU A 305 -11.54 -14.10 3.20
CA GLU A 305 -11.33 -15.52 3.53
C GLU A 305 -11.61 -15.80 5.01
N LYS A 306 -11.17 -14.92 5.92
CA LYS A 306 -11.50 -15.02 7.36
C LYS A 306 -13.02 -15.02 7.55
N GLN A 307 -13.75 -14.13 6.88
CA GLN A 307 -15.21 -14.05 6.98
C GLN A 307 -15.89 -15.32 6.46
N GLN A 308 -15.40 -15.92 5.36
CA GLN A 308 -15.93 -17.17 4.82
C GLN A 308 -15.73 -18.38 5.75
N GLN A 309 -14.69 -18.39 6.58
CA GLN A 309 -14.50 -19.42 7.62
C GLN A 309 -15.59 -19.39 8.71
N GLY A 310 -16.40 -18.33 8.77
CA GLY A 310 -17.52 -18.21 9.69
C GLY A 310 -17.15 -17.79 11.12
N GLY A 311 -18.17 -17.42 11.89
CA GLY A 311 -18.03 -16.94 13.26
C GLY A 311 -17.53 -15.49 13.39
N TRP A 312 -17.46 -14.76 12.28
CA TRP A 312 -17.17 -13.32 12.26
C TRP A 312 -18.45 -12.52 12.27
N THR A 313 -18.46 -11.42 13.03
CA THR A 313 -19.54 -10.43 13.00
C THR A 313 -19.03 -9.19 12.29
N THR A 314 -19.72 -8.78 11.22
CA THR A 314 -19.44 -7.54 10.50
C THR A 314 -20.46 -6.47 10.89
N VAL A 315 -19.95 -5.29 11.21
CA VAL A 315 -20.75 -4.12 11.60
C VAL A 315 -20.44 -3.00 10.63
N TRP A 316 -21.49 -2.36 10.15
CA TRP A 316 -21.37 -1.13 9.36
C TRP A 316 -21.36 0.08 10.28
N ASP A 317 -20.32 0.91 10.21
CA ASP A 317 -20.30 2.19 10.92
C ASP A 317 -21.01 3.26 10.09
N ASN A 318 -22.21 3.65 10.55
CA ASN A 318 -23.04 4.62 9.85
C ASN A 318 -22.48 6.04 9.86
N ASP A 319 -21.64 6.41 10.83
CA ASP A 319 -21.04 7.74 10.84
C ASP A 319 -19.86 7.76 9.88
N GLN A 320 -18.97 6.76 10.00
CA GLN A 320 -17.69 6.72 9.27
C GLN A 320 -17.80 6.13 7.86
N LYS A 321 -18.96 5.54 7.49
CA LYS A 321 -19.25 4.93 6.19
C LYS A 321 -18.27 3.82 5.78
N VAL A 322 -17.83 3.03 6.76
CA VAL A 322 -16.92 1.91 6.57
C VAL A 322 -17.31 0.75 7.49
N PRO A 323 -17.07 -0.51 7.08
CA PRO A 323 -17.29 -1.65 7.95
C PRO A 323 -16.15 -1.86 8.95
N TYR A 324 -16.44 -2.60 10.02
CA TYR A 324 -15.43 -3.38 10.73
C TYR A 324 -15.94 -4.80 10.96
N THR A 325 -15.05 -5.74 11.19
CA THR A 325 -15.39 -7.12 11.51
C THR A 325 -14.63 -7.62 12.72
N TYR A 326 -15.24 -8.47 13.54
CA TYR A 326 -14.60 -9.01 14.73
C TYR A 326 -14.99 -10.47 15.01
N LYS A 327 -14.10 -11.18 15.70
CA LYS A 327 -14.30 -12.55 16.22
C LYS A 327 -13.41 -12.77 17.43
N GLY A 328 -14.03 -13.11 18.57
CA GLY A 328 -13.28 -13.22 19.83
C GLY A 328 -12.62 -11.89 20.17
N THR A 329 -11.28 -11.88 20.25
CA THR A 329 -10.48 -10.67 20.48
C THR A 329 -9.90 -10.06 19.22
N GLU A 330 -10.10 -10.64 18.04
CA GLU A 330 -9.68 -10.02 16.78
C GLU A 330 -10.70 -8.98 16.33
N TRP A 331 -10.23 -7.78 15.98
CA TRP A 331 -11.03 -6.70 15.41
C TRP A 331 -10.31 -6.12 14.19
N ILE A 332 -11.02 -5.88 13.10
CA ILE A 332 -10.44 -5.43 11.82
C ILE A 332 -11.31 -4.31 11.24
N GLY A 333 -10.72 -3.12 11.06
CA GLY A 333 -11.35 -1.99 10.38
C GLY A 333 -10.83 -1.88 8.95
N TYR A 334 -11.72 -1.88 7.97
CA TYR A 334 -11.36 -2.09 6.55
C TYR A 334 -12.37 -1.44 5.61
N ASP A 335 -12.07 -1.46 4.30
CA ASP A 335 -13.00 -1.05 3.26
C ASP A 335 -13.64 -2.27 2.55
N ASN A 336 -14.92 -2.18 2.21
CA ASN A 336 -15.63 -3.17 1.41
C ASN A 336 -16.24 -2.56 0.15
N VAL A 337 -16.92 -3.37 -0.65
CA VAL A 337 -17.58 -2.95 -1.90
C VAL A 337 -18.49 -1.74 -1.71
N GLU A 338 -19.18 -1.62 -0.57
CA GLU A 338 -20.08 -0.49 -0.30
C GLU A 338 -19.30 0.78 0.05
N SER A 339 -18.31 0.69 0.96
CA SER A 339 -17.54 1.86 1.37
C SER A 339 -16.70 2.44 0.24
N VAL A 340 -16.14 1.61 -0.64
CA VAL A 340 -15.37 2.10 -1.79
C VAL A 340 -16.25 2.85 -2.81
N LYS A 341 -17.51 2.41 -3.01
CA LYS A 341 -18.48 3.14 -3.85
C LYS A 341 -18.79 4.52 -3.26
N ILE A 342 -19.09 4.56 -1.96
CA ILE A 342 -19.37 5.81 -1.24
C ILE A 342 -18.17 6.77 -1.33
N LYS A 343 -16.94 6.27 -1.22
CA LYS A 343 -15.73 7.09 -1.37
C LYS A 343 -15.53 7.62 -2.79
N VAL A 344 -15.90 6.85 -3.82
CA VAL A 344 -15.89 7.35 -5.20
C VAL A 344 -16.94 8.45 -5.40
N ASP A 345 -18.15 8.26 -4.88
CA ASP A 345 -19.20 9.29 -4.94
C ASP A 345 -18.80 10.55 -4.17
N TYR A 346 -18.12 10.39 -3.03
CA TYR A 346 -17.52 11.49 -2.29
C TYR A 346 -16.49 12.23 -3.15
N ALA A 347 -15.54 11.52 -3.79
CA ALA A 347 -14.54 12.14 -4.65
C ALA A 347 -15.18 12.96 -5.79
N LYS A 348 -16.23 12.42 -6.41
CA LYS A 348 -17.02 13.13 -7.41
C LYS A 348 -17.69 14.38 -6.87
N SER A 349 -18.28 14.31 -5.68
CA SER A 349 -18.96 15.45 -5.05
C SER A 349 -18.03 16.63 -4.74
N TYR A 350 -16.73 16.37 -4.55
CA TYR A 350 -15.71 17.40 -4.35
C TYR A 350 -14.98 17.79 -5.64
N ASN A 351 -15.37 17.24 -6.79
CA ASN A 351 -14.69 17.40 -8.08
C ASN A 351 -13.20 17.04 -8.01
N LEU A 352 -12.88 15.95 -7.31
CA LEU A 352 -11.51 15.46 -7.21
C LEU A 352 -11.08 14.77 -8.51
N GLY A 353 -9.87 15.06 -8.98
CA GLY A 353 -9.33 14.58 -10.26
C GLY A 353 -9.34 13.06 -10.45
N GLY A 354 -9.48 12.28 -9.38
CA GLY A 354 -9.56 10.83 -9.45
C GLY A 354 -9.65 10.14 -8.10
N VAL A 355 -9.49 8.82 -8.15
CA VAL A 355 -9.19 7.98 -7.00
C VAL A 355 -7.91 7.17 -7.24
N MET A 356 -7.25 6.80 -6.16
CA MET A 356 -6.08 5.95 -6.14
C MET A 356 -6.36 4.78 -5.20
N ILE A 357 -5.85 3.59 -5.53
CA ILE A 357 -5.84 2.45 -4.60
C ILE A 357 -4.43 2.07 -4.19
N TYR A 358 -4.29 1.72 -2.91
CA TYR A 358 -3.12 1.05 -2.35
C TYR A 358 -3.59 -0.25 -1.69
N SER A 359 -3.29 -1.42 -2.26
CA SER A 359 -2.71 -1.66 -3.59
C SER A 359 -3.39 -2.85 -4.27
N LEU A 360 -3.25 -2.95 -5.60
CA LEU A 360 -4.12 -3.79 -6.43
C LEU A 360 -4.08 -5.28 -6.04
N GLU A 361 -2.91 -5.76 -5.62
CA GLU A 361 -2.69 -7.15 -5.26
C GLU A 361 -3.36 -7.55 -3.93
N GLN A 362 -3.89 -6.58 -3.18
CA GLN A 362 -4.52 -6.80 -1.89
C GLN A 362 -6.02 -7.11 -2.02
N ASP A 363 -6.61 -6.81 -3.18
CA ASP A 363 -7.98 -7.20 -3.53
C ASP A 363 -8.11 -8.71 -3.71
N ASP A 364 -9.34 -9.22 -3.82
CA ASP A 364 -9.58 -10.60 -4.25
C ASP A 364 -9.47 -10.72 -5.77
N ILE A 365 -8.22 -10.71 -6.26
CA ILE A 365 -7.94 -10.71 -7.70
C ILE A 365 -8.40 -11.99 -8.42
N ARG A 366 -8.59 -13.09 -7.66
CA ARG A 366 -8.95 -14.41 -8.18
C ARG A 366 -10.45 -14.70 -8.04
N GLY A 367 -11.18 -13.90 -7.28
CA GLY A 367 -12.61 -14.08 -7.03
C GLY A 367 -12.93 -15.27 -6.12
N VAL A 368 -12.00 -15.66 -5.24
CA VAL A 368 -12.20 -16.81 -4.34
C VAL A 368 -13.21 -16.51 -3.24
N CYS A 369 -13.45 -15.23 -2.93
CA CYS A 369 -14.40 -14.79 -1.93
C CYS A 369 -15.85 -14.71 -2.43
N GLY A 370 -16.10 -15.04 -3.71
CA GLY A 370 -17.44 -15.06 -4.31
C GLY A 370 -17.95 -13.71 -4.84
N GLY A 371 -17.16 -12.64 -4.70
CA GLY A 371 -17.46 -11.31 -5.23
C GLY A 371 -17.11 -11.09 -6.71
N GLY A 372 -16.60 -12.12 -7.38
CA GLY A 372 -15.94 -11.99 -8.69
C GLY A 372 -14.49 -11.53 -8.55
N LYS A 373 -13.74 -11.50 -9.66
CA LYS A 373 -12.36 -11.00 -9.64
C LYS A 373 -12.34 -9.50 -9.37
N TYR A 374 -11.39 -9.04 -8.56
CA TYR A 374 -11.20 -7.63 -8.23
C TYR A 374 -12.47 -6.95 -7.74
N PRO A 375 -13.16 -7.47 -6.71
CA PRO A 375 -14.48 -6.97 -6.31
C PRO A 375 -14.43 -5.49 -5.90
N LEU A 376 -13.37 -5.04 -5.20
CA LEU A 376 -13.24 -3.64 -4.80
C LEU A 376 -12.88 -2.75 -5.98
N MET A 377 -11.89 -3.14 -6.79
CA MET A 377 -11.48 -2.32 -7.94
C MET A 377 -12.56 -2.25 -9.03
N THR A 378 -13.31 -3.34 -9.24
CA THR A 378 -14.47 -3.36 -10.15
C THR A 378 -15.57 -2.42 -9.65
N ALA A 379 -15.85 -2.42 -8.35
CA ALA A 379 -16.80 -1.48 -7.76
C ALA A 379 -16.37 -0.03 -7.95
N ILE A 380 -15.08 0.27 -7.77
CA ILE A 380 -14.51 1.59 -8.01
C ILE A 380 -14.66 2.00 -9.48
N LYS A 381 -14.19 1.17 -10.42
CA LYS A 381 -14.28 1.44 -11.86
C LYS A 381 -15.73 1.70 -12.31
N ASN A 382 -16.67 0.87 -11.89
CA ASN A 382 -18.07 1.02 -12.25
C ASN A 382 -18.67 2.31 -11.67
N SER A 383 -18.29 2.66 -10.43
CA SER A 383 -18.73 3.89 -9.79
C SER A 383 -18.16 5.12 -10.49
N LEU A 384 -16.91 5.08 -10.96
CA LEU A 384 -16.29 6.15 -11.76
C LEU A 384 -17.03 6.35 -13.09
N GLY A 385 -17.29 5.27 -13.84
CA GLY A 385 -17.97 5.32 -15.14
C GLY A 385 -19.46 5.67 -15.09
N SER A 386 -20.12 5.50 -13.94
CA SER A 386 -21.52 5.89 -13.78
C SER A 386 -21.60 7.42 -13.59
N SER A 387 -22.07 8.14 -14.61
CA SER A 387 -22.46 9.54 -14.42
C SER A 387 -23.53 9.60 -13.33
N SER A 388 -23.37 10.46 -12.32
CA SER A 388 -24.26 10.57 -11.16
C SER A 388 -25.66 11.06 -11.59
N GLY A 389 -26.47 10.16 -12.15
CA GLY A 389 -27.90 10.34 -12.34
C GLY A 389 -28.59 9.96 -11.05
N GLY A 390 -29.12 10.95 -10.32
CA GLY A 390 -29.90 10.72 -9.11
C GLY A 390 -31.03 9.72 -9.37
N GLY A 391 -30.95 8.56 -8.72
CA GLY A 391 -31.97 7.51 -8.77
C GLY A 391 -31.93 6.70 -7.48
N ASN A 392 -32.96 6.87 -6.66
CA ASN A 392 -33.16 6.21 -5.37
C ASN A 392 -32.96 4.68 -5.44
N PRO A 393 -32.33 4.01 -4.46
CA PRO A 393 -32.17 2.56 -4.50
C PRO A 393 -33.51 1.88 -4.21
N THR A 394 -34.03 1.13 -5.18
CA THR A 394 -35.12 0.17 -4.93
C THR A 394 -34.53 -1.09 -4.31
N THR A 395 -34.84 -1.30 -3.04
CA THR A 395 -34.47 -2.46 -2.24
C THR A 395 -35.01 -3.75 -2.86
N THR A 396 -34.13 -4.69 -3.24
CA THR A 396 -34.54 -6.08 -3.51
C THR A 396 -33.95 -6.98 -2.43
N THR A 397 -34.82 -7.37 -1.51
CA THR A 397 -34.57 -8.32 -0.42
C THR A 397 -34.38 -9.72 -0.99
N THR A 398 -33.22 -10.34 -0.80
CA THR A 398 -33.03 -11.78 -1.06
C THR A 398 -32.86 -12.52 0.27
N THR A 399 -33.85 -13.33 0.57
CA THR A 399 -33.98 -14.19 1.75
C THR A 399 -32.87 -15.25 1.80
N GLN A 400 -32.11 -15.27 2.90
CA GLN A 400 -31.16 -16.35 3.21
C GLN A 400 -31.91 -17.65 3.57
N THR A 401 -31.54 -18.75 2.94
CA THR A 401 -31.97 -20.10 3.34
C THR A 401 -30.82 -20.79 4.08
N THR A 402 -31.06 -21.08 5.36
CA THR A 402 -30.18 -21.84 6.26
C THR A 402 -30.22 -23.32 5.89
N THR A 403 -29.07 -23.97 5.71
CA THR A 403 -29.00 -25.45 5.70
C THR A 403 -27.94 -25.93 6.68
N THR A 404 -28.43 -26.67 7.67
CA THR A 404 -27.70 -27.28 8.79
C THR A 404 -27.24 -28.69 8.39
N THR A 405 -25.99 -29.06 8.65
CA THR A 405 -25.62 -30.49 8.74
C THR A 405 -24.52 -30.76 9.76
N LYS A 406 -24.89 -31.53 10.80
CA LYS A 406 -24.05 -32.36 11.69
C LYS A 406 -23.21 -33.31 10.82
N GLY A 407 -21.94 -33.64 11.06
CA GLY A 407 -21.25 -34.00 12.31
C GLY A 407 -20.91 -35.50 12.26
N THR A 408 -19.63 -35.87 12.10
CA THR A 408 -19.14 -37.23 12.41
C THR A 408 -17.65 -37.20 12.77
N THR A 409 -17.35 -37.79 13.92
CA THR A 409 -16.04 -37.93 14.56
C THR A 409 -15.41 -39.27 14.15
N THR A 410 -14.09 -39.33 14.00
CA THR A 410 -13.35 -40.59 14.16
C THR A 410 -11.99 -40.36 14.80
N THR A 411 -11.77 -41.07 15.90
CA THR A 411 -10.56 -41.15 16.72
C THR A 411 -9.67 -42.29 16.23
N THR A 412 -8.34 -42.13 16.16
CA THR A 412 -7.41 -43.26 16.32
C THR A 412 -6.01 -42.81 16.79
N THR A 413 -5.32 -43.75 17.40
CA THR A 413 -4.37 -43.60 18.52
C THR A 413 -2.90 -43.82 18.10
N LYS A 414 -2.02 -43.04 18.76
CA LYS A 414 -0.61 -43.25 19.18
C LYS A 414 0.21 -44.46 18.67
N GLY A 415 1.47 -44.19 18.29
CA GLY A 415 2.58 -45.14 18.28
C GLY A 415 3.94 -44.44 18.41
N THR A 416 4.69 -44.76 19.47
CA THR A 416 6.04 -44.25 19.80
C THR A 416 7.09 -45.27 19.34
N THR A 417 8.27 -44.82 18.88
CA THR A 417 9.49 -45.65 18.93
C THR A 417 10.72 -44.79 19.15
N THR A 418 11.52 -45.21 20.12
CA THR A 418 12.78 -44.63 20.61
C THR A 418 13.96 -45.33 19.91
N THR A 419 15.04 -44.62 19.62
CA THR A 419 16.37 -45.25 19.45
C THR A 419 17.48 -44.29 19.89
N THR A 420 18.52 -44.86 20.50
CA THR A 420 19.53 -44.21 21.33
C THR A 420 20.93 -44.28 20.72
N ARG A 421 21.82 -43.37 21.17
CA ARG A 421 23.32 -43.43 21.24
C ARG A 421 24.08 -42.88 20.01
N GLY A 422 25.19 -42.14 20.11
CA GLY A 422 26.00 -41.70 21.25
C GLY A 422 27.02 -40.59 20.86
N THR A 423 27.65 -40.04 21.89
CA THR A 423 28.40 -38.78 22.00
C THR A 423 29.83 -38.81 21.45
N THR A 424 30.36 -37.67 20.97
CA THR A 424 31.77 -37.30 21.14
C THR A 424 31.88 -35.77 21.33
N THR A 425 32.59 -35.38 22.39
CA THR A 425 32.66 -34.00 22.93
C THR A 425 33.99 -33.36 22.55
N THR A 426 33.98 -32.11 22.11
CA THR A 426 35.13 -31.19 22.21
C THR A 426 34.62 -29.86 22.77
N THR A 427 35.20 -29.45 23.89
CA THR A 427 34.79 -28.38 24.81
C THR A 427 35.38 -27.01 24.46
N THR A 428 34.55 -25.97 24.37
CA THR A 428 34.79 -24.61 24.93
C THR A 428 33.47 -23.79 24.97
N PRO A 429 33.40 -22.68 25.73
CA PRO A 429 32.61 -22.49 26.95
C PRO A 429 31.12 -22.14 26.73
N ALA A 430 30.31 -22.48 27.74
CA ALA A 430 28.87 -22.21 27.79
C ALA A 430 28.52 -20.71 27.83
N PRO A 431 27.47 -20.27 27.10
CA PRO A 431 26.76 -19.04 27.40
C PRO A 431 25.49 -19.29 28.24
N SER A 432 25.21 -18.35 29.14
CA SER A 432 24.07 -18.32 30.07
C SER A 432 22.69 -18.58 29.45
N PRO A 433 21.72 -19.10 30.24
CA PRO A 433 20.35 -19.27 29.80
C PRO A 433 19.66 -17.89 29.67
N GLY A 434 19.33 -17.50 28.43
CA GLY A 434 18.53 -16.30 28.12
C GLY A 434 19.15 -15.24 27.21
N GLY A 435 20.23 -15.54 26.48
CA GLY A 435 20.85 -14.61 25.53
C GLY A 435 20.25 -14.65 24.12
N SER A 436 19.95 -13.48 23.57
CA SER A 436 19.62 -13.21 22.15
C SER A 436 20.65 -13.84 21.20
N VAL A 437 20.18 -14.55 20.15
CA VAL A 437 21.04 -15.08 19.07
C VAL A 437 21.65 -13.94 18.27
N CYS A 438 20.92 -12.82 18.20
CA CYS A 438 21.37 -11.61 17.55
C CYS A 438 22.40 -10.84 18.40
N GLN A 439 23.58 -10.64 17.82
CA GLN A 439 24.69 -9.86 18.40
C GLN A 439 24.96 -8.55 17.63
N LYS A 440 24.49 -8.47 16.38
CA LYS A 440 24.54 -7.30 15.49
C LYS A 440 23.40 -7.38 14.47
N THR A 441 23.06 -6.26 13.84
CA THR A 441 22.08 -6.22 12.74
C THR A 441 22.54 -7.08 11.55
N GLY A 442 21.60 -7.78 10.91
CA GLY A 442 21.85 -8.68 9.78
C GLY A 442 21.51 -10.13 10.10
N TYR A 443 21.96 -11.07 9.26
CA TYR A 443 21.68 -12.48 9.48
C TYR A 443 22.58 -13.10 10.56
N ALA A 444 21.97 -13.88 11.46
CA ALA A 444 22.66 -14.71 12.45
C ALA A 444 22.16 -16.16 12.34
N ARG A 445 23.06 -17.14 12.39
CA ARG A 445 22.67 -18.56 12.35
C ARG A 445 22.35 -19.05 13.76
N ASP A 446 21.37 -19.94 13.89
CA ASP A 446 21.08 -20.59 15.17
C ASP A 446 22.30 -21.40 15.62
N PRO A 447 22.79 -21.22 16.86
CA PRO A 447 24.00 -21.88 17.33
C PRO A 447 23.84 -23.40 17.47
N ASN A 448 22.60 -23.91 17.51
CA ASN A 448 22.31 -25.33 17.73
C ASN A 448 21.67 -26.01 16.50
N ASN A 449 21.34 -25.26 15.45
CA ASN A 449 20.73 -25.80 14.24
C ASN A 449 21.10 -25.00 12.99
N CYS A 450 21.97 -25.57 12.16
CA CYS A 450 22.46 -24.88 10.97
C CYS A 450 21.43 -24.69 9.84
N SER A 451 20.26 -25.32 9.92
CA SER A 451 19.15 -25.03 9.01
C SER A 451 18.34 -23.80 9.47
N LEU A 452 18.50 -23.37 10.73
CA LEU A 452 17.81 -22.22 11.28
C LEU A 452 18.71 -20.98 11.29
N PHE A 453 18.11 -19.84 10.95
CA PHE A 453 18.78 -18.55 11.03
C PHE A 453 17.79 -17.46 11.39
N TYR A 454 18.29 -16.30 11.78
CA TYR A 454 17.53 -15.15 12.24
C TYR A 454 17.94 -13.94 11.43
N MET A 455 16.97 -13.12 11.02
CA MET A 455 17.24 -11.73 10.67
C MET A 455 17.16 -10.89 11.94
N CYS A 456 18.25 -10.21 12.25
CA CYS A 456 18.41 -9.36 13.42
C CYS A 456 18.23 -7.90 13.02
N GLU A 457 17.18 -7.25 13.53
CA GLU A 457 16.90 -5.83 13.32
C GLU A 457 16.97 -5.09 14.65
N ASN A 458 17.45 -3.84 14.68
CA ASN A 458 17.41 -3.07 15.92
C ASN A 458 15.96 -2.85 16.34
N ASN A 459 15.63 -3.13 17.60
CA ASN A 459 14.35 -2.78 18.17
C ASN A 459 14.40 -1.40 18.84
N GLN A 460 13.22 -0.82 19.07
CA GLN A 460 13.06 0.53 19.66
C GLN A 460 13.49 0.63 21.14
N TYR A 461 13.90 -0.48 21.77
CA TYR A 461 14.30 -0.56 23.17
C TYR A 461 15.79 -0.86 23.37
N GLY A 462 16.61 -0.75 22.31
CA GLY A 462 18.06 -0.97 22.39
C GLY A 462 18.50 -2.44 22.39
N GLY A 463 17.66 -3.36 21.91
CA GLY A 463 18.00 -4.76 21.64
C GLY A 463 17.70 -5.15 20.18
N PHE A 464 17.62 -6.45 19.88
CA PHE A 464 17.27 -6.94 18.55
C PHE A 464 15.83 -7.48 18.50
N LYS A 465 15.15 -7.25 17.37
CA LYS A 465 13.99 -8.02 16.91
C LYS A 465 14.54 -9.18 16.09
N GLU A 466 14.30 -10.40 16.53
CA GLU A 466 14.77 -11.61 15.87
C GLU A 466 13.65 -12.23 15.05
N THR A 467 13.80 -12.26 13.73
CA THR A 467 12.87 -12.98 12.84
C THR A 467 13.47 -14.31 12.44
N LYS A 468 12.88 -15.42 12.87
CA LYS A 468 13.40 -16.78 12.63
C LYS A 468 13.00 -17.31 11.26
N PHE A 469 13.95 -17.93 10.57
CA PHE A 469 13.81 -18.57 9.27
C PHE A 469 14.38 -20.00 9.31
N ASP A 470 13.96 -20.82 8.35
CA ASP A 470 14.28 -22.24 8.26
C ASP A 470 14.57 -22.64 6.80
N CYS A 471 15.83 -23.02 6.55
CA CYS A 471 16.33 -23.54 5.28
C CYS A 471 15.87 -24.97 4.96
N LYS A 472 15.05 -25.59 5.81
CA LYS A 472 14.50 -26.94 5.67
C LYS A 472 15.59 -28.00 5.62
N THR A 473 15.90 -28.51 4.43
CA THR A 473 16.91 -29.56 4.21
C THR A 473 18.30 -29.00 3.89
N LEU A 474 18.43 -27.66 3.82
CA LEU A 474 19.66 -26.94 3.54
C LEU A 474 20.15 -26.23 4.81
N CYS A 475 21.41 -25.76 4.80
CA CYS A 475 22.01 -25.02 5.90
C CYS A 475 22.25 -23.56 5.51
N PHE A 476 22.10 -22.63 6.44
CA PHE A 476 22.29 -21.21 6.17
C PHE A 476 23.78 -20.85 6.12
N ASP A 477 24.21 -20.34 4.97
CA ASP A 477 25.57 -19.88 4.69
C ASP A 477 25.70 -18.40 5.08
N LEU A 478 26.39 -18.11 6.19
CA LEU A 478 26.61 -16.75 6.69
C LEU A 478 27.54 -15.89 5.79
N THR A 479 28.32 -16.51 4.89
CA THR A 479 29.19 -15.77 3.98
C THR A 479 28.42 -15.32 2.75
N LYS A 480 27.49 -16.13 2.27
CA LYS A 480 26.67 -15.84 1.07
C LYS A 480 25.27 -15.32 1.40
N ASN A 481 24.85 -15.40 2.66
CA ASN A 481 23.50 -15.07 3.13
C ASN A 481 22.38 -15.81 2.38
N VAL A 482 22.58 -17.11 2.10
CA VAL A 482 21.61 -17.98 1.42
C VAL A 482 21.55 -19.36 2.06
N CYS A 483 20.45 -20.09 1.85
CA CYS A 483 20.38 -21.52 2.16
C CYS A 483 21.20 -22.31 1.12
N ASN A 484 22.23 -23.03 1.56
CA ASN A 484 23.14 -23.80 0.72
C ASN A 484 23.24 -25.26 1.20
N TYR A 485 23.78 -26.15 0.37
CA TYR A 485 24.01 -27.54 0.76
C TYR A 485 24.87 -27.61 2.01
N CYS A 486 24.44 -28.37 3.02
CA CYS A 486 25.09 -28.40 4.32
C CYS A 486 26.56 -28.82 4.30
N ASN A 487 27.00 -29.59 3.29
CA ASN A 487 28.41 -29.97 3.11
C ASN A 487 29.30 -28.82 2.57
N GLN A 488 28.71 -27.71 2.12
CA GLN A 488 29.40 -26.51 1.67
C GLN A 488 29.36 -25.36 2.68
N VAL A 489 28.68 -25.56 3.82
CA VAL A 489 28.50 -24.56 4.86
C VAL A 489 29.32 -24.99 6.06
N SER A 490 30.17 -24.09 6.57
CA SER A 490 30.83 -24.30 7.86
C SER A 490 29.79 -24.13 8.97
N CYS A 491 29.19 -25.26 9.34
CA CYS A 491 28.35 -25.51 10.50
C CYS A 491 29.24 -26.11 11.58
#